data_AF-A0A154BPV6-F1
#
_entry.id   AF-A0A154BPV6-F1
#
_cell.length_a   1.000
_cell.length_b   1.000
_cell.length_c   1.000
_cell.angle_alpha   90.00
_cell.angle_beta   90.00
_cell.angle_gamma   90.00
#
_symmetry.space_group_name_H-M   'P 1'
#
loop_
_entity.id
_entity.type
_entity.pdbx_description
1 polymer ?
#
loop_
_entity_poly.entity_id
_entity_poly.type
_entity_poly.pdbx_seq_one_letter_code
_entity_poly.pdbx_strand_id
1 'polypeptide(L)'
;MHPDCKAICEYILSSKEIDTVKYSKHMRSFGEGACHLYADSVHASNGCVLFIAKTLGEKFLWVIEKEAGADSSEFEGRVMTVAGRNVRKAPLSHANAVVIRRWFPFARPTAFGREGVSIGLGDRLGIAGPGHLRIIRKTKARPVLAQQSIRELNLTNRTYEDVLDSATWAVFQEGYHLGFGADGDHLKTAAEVKQALDLEFSMITLDCSEKIDNRVATMTKSQIAAAYWALPKELRDELEPLYLDKGFQVGGQELFFDSTTLREIVLIYSKAMDFIRHIYFDVVKPYNREIDFEVSIDETMTPTTPEAHYFVAAELQRHGIVASSMAPRFCGEFQKAIDYIGDIAQFKREFILHSAIADQFGYRLSIHSGSDKFSVYPIIGEITGGRVHVKTAGTNWLEALKVIASKKPALFREIYAFALEHFAEATVYYHVTTDLGKAPDATVMPDTDLKKVLQQADGRQVLHITYGLVLTAKNPDGSYRFRDTIYKALDVEEEAYADTLFLHIQKHLLKLGMEVFRA
;
A
#
# COMPACT_ATOMS: atom_id res chain seq x y z
N MET A 1 -5.66 -30.19 21.84
CA MET A 1 -5.04 -30.09 20.50
C MET A 1 -6.00 -30.68 19.50
N HIS A 2 -6.18 -30.09 18.32
CA HIS A 2 -6.89 -30.79 17.24
C HIS A 2 -6.05 -32.00 16.77
N PRO A 3 -6.65 -33.13 16.35
CA PRO A 3 -5.91 -34.31 15.88
C PRO A 3 -4.90 -34.03 14.77
N ASP A 4 -5.27 -33.31 13.71
CA ASP A 4 -4.36 -33.01 12.59
C ASP A 4 -3.16 -32.18 13.03
N CYS A 5 -3.42 -31.13 13.80
CA CYS A 5 -2.42 -30.28 14.42
C CYS A 5 -1.49 -31.09 15.39
N LYS A 6 -1.99 -32.15 16.04
CA LYS A 6 -1.16 -33.07 16.85
C LYS A 6 -0.33 -34.01 15.97
N ALA A 7 -0.94 -34.60 14.94
CA ALA A 7 -0.29 -35.52 14.02
C ALA A 7 0.89 -34.85 13.31
N ILE A 8 0.73 -33.58 12.90
CA ILE A 8 1.83 -32.84 12.28
C ILE A 8 2.98 -32.57 13.26
N CYS A 9 2.67 -32.28 14.54
CA CYS A 9 3.71 -32.13 15.57
C CYS A 9 4.47 -33.46 15.77
N GLU A 10 3.76 -34.58 15.87
CA GLU A 10 4.36 -35.91 16.00
C GLU A 10 5.22 -36.28 14.78
N TYR A 11 4.77 -35.94 13.57
CA TYR A 11 5.54 -36.14 12.34
C TYR A 11 6.85 -35.34 12.34
N ILE A 12 6.79 -34.05 12.68
CA ILE A 12 7.97 -33.18 12.76
C ILE A 12 8.94 -33.70 13.82
N LEU A 13 8.44 -34.13 14.99
CA LEU A 13 9.26 -34.62 16.09
C LEU A 13 9.88 -36.00 15.82
N SER A 14 9.19 -36.89 15.10
CA SER A 14 9.72 -38.22 14.75
C SER A 14 10.78 -38.19 13.64
N SER A 15 10.83 -37.10 12.87
CA SER A 15 11.82 -36.93 11.80
C SER A 15 13.22 -36.73 12.38
N LYS A 16 14.22 -37.46 11.86
CA LYS A 16 15.61 -37.41 12.38
C LYS A 16 16.26 -36.03 12.22
N GLU A 17 15.96 -35.35 11.13
CA GLU A 17 16.53 -34.05 10.77
C GLU A 17 15.41 -33.02 10.59
N ILE A 18 15.75 -31.73 10.66
CA ILE A 18 14.87 -30.61 10.28
C ILE A 18 14.79 -30.55 8.75
N ASP A 19 13.63 -30.87 8.18
CA ASP A 19 13.37 -30.84 6.74
C ASP A 19 12.04 -30.14 6.48
N THR A 20 12.07 -28.81 6.41
CA THR A 20 10.87 -27.97 6.23
C THR A 20 10.15 -28.27 4.93
N VAL A 21 10.85 -28.68 3.87
CA VAL A 21 10.26 -29.07 2.58
C VAL A 21 9.42 -30.33 2.73
N LYS A 22 9.96 -31.35 3.40
CA LYS A 22 9.25 -32.61 3.61
C LYS A 22 8.08 -32.45 4.58
N TYR A 23 8.24 -31.61 5.60
CA TYR A 23 7.16 -31.24 6.52
C TYR A 23 6.04 -30.53 5.80
N SER A 24 6.37 -29.52 5.00
CA SER A 24 5.42 -28.81 4.13
C SER A 24 4.69 -29.78 3.20
N LYS A 25 5.40 -30.70 2.54
CA LYS A 25 4.78 -31.73 1.69
C LYS A 25 3.84 -32.64 2.48
N HIS A 26 4.20 -33.03 3.70
CA HIS A 26 3.34 -33.83 4.56
C HIS A 26 2.09 -33.05 5.01
N MET A 27 2.21 -31.77 5.36
CA MET A 27 1.06 -30.91 5.69
C MET A 27 0.03 -30.86 4.55
N ARG A 28 0.47 -30.79 3.29
CA ARG A 28 -0.44 -30.81 2.13
C ARG A 28 -1.23 -32.11 1.96
N SER A 29 -0.84 -33.19 2.66
CA SER A 29 -1.57 -34.47 2.62
C SER A 29 -2.79 -34.49 3.53
N PHE A 30 -2.91 -33.53 4.45
CA PHE A 30 -4.11 -33.35 5.26
C PHE A 30 -5.19 -32.67 4.41
N GLY A 31 -6.41 -33.19 4.46
CA GLY A 31 -7.56 -32.59 3.79
C GLY A 31 -8.05 -31.32 4.48
N GLU A 32 -9.05 -30.67 3.88
CA GLU A 32 -9.76 -29.56 4.52
C GLU A 32 -10.65 -30.10 5.64
N GLY A 33 -10.44 -29.61 6.86
CA GLY A 33 -11.15 -30.03 8.06
C GLY A 33 -11.15 -28.95 9.14
N ALA A 34 -11.42 -29.31 10.39
CA ALA A 34 -11.48 -28.36 11.49
C ALA A 34 -10.11 -27.78 11.94
N CYS A 35 -9.00 -28.35 11.45
CA CYS A 35 -7.64 -27.76 11.48
C CYS A 35 -7.17 -27.64 10.01
N HIS A 36 -7.03 -26.42 9.51
CA HIS A 36 -6.44 -26.15 8.20
C HIS A 36 -4.97 -25.75 8.37
N LEU A 37 -4.06 -26.47 7.70
CA LEU A 37 -2.61 -26.28 7.82
C LEU A 37 -2.09 -25.48 6.62
N TYR A 38 -1.42 -24.35 6.87
CA TYR A 38 -0.79 -23.55 5.81
C TYR A 38 0.56 -24.16 5.48
N ALA A 39 0.62 -25.04 4.50
CA ALA A 39 1.82 -25.82 4.21
C ALA A 39 3.05 -24.98 3.83
N ASP A 40 2.88 -23.79 3.25
CA ASP A 40 3.99 -22.90 2.89
C ASP A 40 4.54 -22.13 4.11
N SER A 41 3.88 -22.21 5.27
CA SER A 41 4.27 -21.52 6.50
C SER A 41 5.30 -22.27 7.34
N VAL A 42 5.82 -23.40 6.86
CA VAL A 42 6.75 -24.23 7.63
C VAL A 42 8.17 -23.67 7.56
N HIS A 43 8.64 -23.15 8.69
CA HIS A 43 9.97 -22.56 8.83
C HIS A 43 10.72 -23.17 10.02
N ALA A 44 12.04 -23.03 10.05
CA ALA A 44 12.85 -23.49 11.18
C ALA A 44 13.91 -22.44 11.55
N SER A 45 14.09 -22.23 12.85
CA SER A 45 15.09 -21.32 13.42
C SER A 45 15.31 -21.67 14.89
N ASN A 46 16.52 -21.47 15.41
CA ASN A 46 16.87 -21.69 16.82
C ASN A 46 16.48 -23.08 17.37
N GLY A 47 16.65 -24.14 16.57
CA GLY A 47 16.25 -25.50 16.93
C GLY A 47 14.73 -25.73 17.04
N CYS A 48 13.93 -24.73 16.70
CA CYS A 48 12.47 -24.79 16.62
C CYS A 48 11.98 -24.99 15.18
N VAL A 49 10.84 -25.63 15.03
CA VAL A 49 10.06 -25.69 13.78
C VAL A 49 8.73 -24.98 14.00
N LEU A 50 8.39 -24.06 13.10
CA LEU A 50 7.23 -23.20 13.20
C LEU A 50 6.30 -23.39 12.01
N PHE A 51 4.99 -23.25 12.22
CA PHE A 51 3.99 -23.21 11.16
C PHE A 51 2.70 -22.53 11.63
N ILE A 52 1.89 -22.03 10.70
CA ILE A 52 0.56 -21.49 10.95
C ILE A 52 -0.49 -22.56 10.67
N ALA A 53 -1.48 -22.66 11.55
CA ALA A 53 -2.68 -23.43 11.32
C ALA A 53 -3.92 -22.68 11.79
N LYS A 54 -5.02 -22.83 11.05
CA LYS A 54 -6.34 -22.33 11.43
C LYS A 54 -7.13 -23.44 12.11
N THR A 55 -7.48 -23.25 13.38
CA THR A 55 -8.26 -24.21 14.17
C THR A 55 -9.54 -23.57 14.64
N LEU A 56 -10.70 -24.18 14.34
CA LEU A 56 -12.03 -23.65 14.71
C LEU A 56 -12.26 -22.20 14.25
N GLY A 57 -11.77 -21.83 13.07
CA GLY A 57 -11.93 -20.48 12.50
C GLY A 57 -10.85 -19.47 12.90
N GLU A 58 -9.90 -19.81 13.77
CA GLU A 58 -8.86 -18.89 14.23
C GLU A 58 -7.46 -19.38 13.87
N LYS A 59 -6.61 -18.47 13.37
CA LYS A 59 -5.21 -18.75 13.02
C LYS A 59 -4.32 -18.67 14.25
N PHE A 60 -3.40 -19.62 14.36
CA PHE A 60 -2.37 -19.67 15.40
C PHE A 60 -1.02 -20.04 14.80
N LEU A 61 0.03 -19.47 15.38
CA LEU A 61 1.39 -19.92 15.20
C LEU A 61 1.64 -21.12 16.11
N TRP A 62 2.21 -22.18 15.56
CA TRP A 62 2.67 -23.35 16.28
C TRP A 62 4.19 -23.34 16.31
N VAL A 63 4.80 -23.44 17.48
CA VAL A 63 6.25 -23.47 17.67
C VAL A 63 6.62 -24.78 18.36
N ILE A 64 7.35 -25.65 17.67
CA ILE A 64 7.80 -26.94 18.17
C ILE A 64 9.28 -26.81 18.54
N GLU A 65 9.60 -26.97 19.82
CA GLU A 65 10.99 -27.13 20.25
C GLU A 65 11.47 -28.52 19.80
N LYS A 66 12.21 -28.60 18.68
CA LYS A 66 12.59 -29.86 18.04
C LYS A 66 13.99 -30.34 18.42
N GLU A 67 14.94 -29.46 18.66
CA GLU A 67 16.31 -29.83 19.07
C GLU A 67 16.51 -29.69 20.58
N ALA A 68 17.42 -30.46 21.16
CA ALA A 68 17.72 -30.32 22.59
C ALA A 68 18.30 -28.92 22.86
N GLY A 69 17.69 -28.18 23.79
CA GLY A 69 18.07 -26.79 24.09
C GLY A 69 17.35 -25.72 23.26
N ALA A 70 16.47 -26.11 22.32
CA ALA A 70 15.57 -25.16 21.67
C ALA A 70 14.64 -24.52 22.71
N ASP A 71 14.43 -23.20 22.61
CA ASP A 71 13.58 -22.44 23.53
C ASP A 71 12.58 -21.58 22.76
N SER A 72 11.30 -21.78 23.04
CA SER A 72 10.19 -21.00 22.48
C SER A 72 9.65 -19.93 23.43
N SER A 73 10.31 -19.68 24.58
CA SER A 73 9.82 -18.81 25.66
C SER A 73 9.57 -17.36 25.26
N GLU A 74 10.26 -16.86 24.23
CA GLU A 74 10.04 -15.52 23.68
C GLU A 74 8.64 -15.35 23.06
N PHE A 75 8.01 -16.45 22.62
CA PHE A 75 6.66 -16.41 22.08
C PHE A 75 5.60 -16.49 23.19
N GLU A 76 4.62 -15.59 23.15
CA GLU A 76 3.42 -15.67 23.96
C GLU A 76 2.55 -16.85 23.49
N GLY A 77 1.90 -17.55 24.41
CA GLY A 77 0.95 -18.59 24.06
C GLY A 77 0.87 -19.74 25.05
N ARG A 78 0.00 -20.69 24.74
CA ARG A 78 -0.19 -21.88 25.57
C ARG A 78 0.87 -22.93 25.22
N VAL A 79 1.65 -23.35 26.21
CA VAL A 79 2.58 -24.47 26.09
C VAL A 79 1.86 -25.79 26.34
N MET A 80 2.22 -26.79 25.55
CA MET A 80 1.71 -28.15 25.62
C MET A 80 2.86 -29.13 25.38
N THR A 81 2.68 -30.41 25.74
CA THR A 81 3.67 -31.45 25.49
C THR A 81 3.18 -32.43 24.43
N VAL A 82 3.99 -32.69 23.40
CA VAL A 82 3.75 -33.70 22.37
C VAL A 82 5.02 -34.55 22.23
N ALA A 83 4.89 -35.87 22.29
CA ALA A 83 6.02 -36.80 22.21
C ALA A 83 7.22 -36.41 23.12
N GLY A 84 6.94 -35.92 24.33
CA GLY A 84 7.96 -35.50 25.31
C GLY A 84 8.63 -34.15 25.03
N ARG A 85 8.16 -33.38 24.04
CA ARG A 85 8.69 -32.07 23.65
C ARG A 85 7.66 -30.96 23.81
N ASN A 86 8.13 -29.75 24.10
CA ASN A 86 7.24 -28.60 24.20
C ASN A 86 6.78 -28.17 22.81
N VAL A 87 5.49 -27.89 22.72
CA VAL A 87 4.82 -27.30 21.57
C VAL A 87 4.01 -26.13 22.08
N ARG A 88 4.25 -24.95 21.52
CA ARG A 88 3.53 -23.72 21.87
C ARG A 88 2.49 -23.40 20.80
N LYS A 89 1.27 -23.14 21.24
CA LYS A 89 0.20 -22.55 20.43
C LYS A 89 0.11 -21.06 20.76
N ALA A 90 0.59 -20.23 19.84
CA ALA A 90 0.76 -18.79 19.98
C ALA A 90 -0.27 -18.02 19.14
N PRO A 91 -0.91 -16.95 19.66
CA PRO A 91 -1.76 -16.08 18.85
C PRO A 91 -0.92 -15.31 17.82
N LEU A 92 -1.54 -14.89 16.72
CA LEU A 92 -0.91 -14.00 15.75
C LEU A 92 -0.91 -12.54 16.25
N SER A 93 -0.30 -12.30 17.43
CA SER A 93 -0.24 -11.00 18.10
C SER A 93 0.96 -10.15 17.64
N HIS A 94 0.93 -8.85 17.96
CA HIS A 94 2.06 -7.95 17.73
C HIS A 94 3.36 -8.44 18.38
N ALA A 95 3.29 -8.83 19.66
CA ALA A 95 4.44 -9.35 20.40
C ALA A 95 5.09 -10.56 19.68
N ASN A 96 4.27 -11.50 19.20
CA ASN A 96 4.76 -12.65 18.44
C ASN A 96 5.26 -12.25 17.04
N ALA A 97 4.66 -11.27 16.39
CA ALA A 97 5.12 -10.77 15.09
C ALA A 97 6.51 -10.10 15.19
N VAL A 98 6.78 -9.36 16.27
CA VAL A 98 8.12 -8.83 16.58
C VAL A 98 9.15 -9.95 16.71
N VAL A 99 8.82 -11.04 17.41
CA VAL A 99 9.71 -12.21 17.51
C VAL A 99 9.93 -12.87 16.15
N ILE A 100 8.87 -13.01 15.32
CA ILE A 100 8.98 -13.52 13.96
C ILE A 100 9.94 -12.68 13.11
N ARG A 101 9.80 -11.34 13.12
CA ARG A 101 10.72 -10.45 12.37
C ARG A 101 12.18 -10.57 12.83
N ARG A 102 12.41 -10.84 14.12
CA ARG A 102 13.75 -11.09 14.67
C ARG A 102 14.31 -12.44 14.23
N TRP A 103 13.51 -13.50 14.25
CA TRP A 103 13.95 -14.86 13.95
C TRP A 103 14.05 -15.13 12.44
N PHE A 104 13.26 -14.42 11.63
CA PHE A 104 13.14 -14.62 10.18
C PHE A 104 13.28 -13.28 9.45
N PRO A 105 14.50 -12.94 8.98
CA PRO A 105 14.75 -11.66 8.32
C PRO A 105 13.88 -11.38 7.08
N PHE A 106 13.40 -12.42 6.38
CA PHE A 106 12.47 -12.25 5.25
C PHE A 106 11.08 -11.72 5.67
N ALA A 107 10.74 -11.84 6.96
CA ALA A 107 9.50 -11.31 7.52
C ALA A 107 9.64 -9.86 8.00
N ARG A 108 10.84 -9.27 7.94
CA ARG A 108 11.09 -7.85 8.20
C ARG A 108 10.99 -7.06 6.88
N PRO A 109 10.39 -5.86 6.88
CA PRO A 109 10.29 -5.06 5.67
C PRO A 109 11.68 -4.59 5.20
N THR A 110 11.85 -4.48 3.89
CA THR A 110 13.08 -4.01 3.23
C THR A 110 12.78 -2.86 2.29
N ALA A 111 13.74 -1.95 2.13
CA ALA A 111 13.70 -0.95 1.07
C ALA A 111 13.96 -1.65 -0.27
N PHE A 112 13.44 -1.08 -1.35
CA PHE A 112 13.59 -1.59 -2.70
C PHE A 112 14.44 -0.68 -3.60
N GLY A 113 14.73 0.54 -3.17
CA GLY A 113 15.52 1.49 -3.92
C GLY A 113 14.79 2.04 -5.14
N ARG A 114 15.52 2.26 -6.23
CA ARG A 114 15.08 3.12 -7.35
C ARG A 114 14.85 2.38 -8.67
N GLU A 115 15.14 1.09 -8.71
CA GLU A 115 15.07 0.30 -9.94
C GLU A 115 13.83 -0.58 -9.98
N GLY A 116 13.38 -0.98 -11.17
CA GLY A 116 12.29 -1.94 -11.36
C GLY A 116 10.90 -1.52 -10.84
N VAL A 117 9.93 -2.42 -11.01
CA VAL A 117 8.55 -2.20 -10.60
C VAL A 117 8.38 -2.49 -9.12
N SER A 118 7.69 -1.61 -8.41
CA SER A 118 7.09 -1.95 -7.12
C SER A 118 5.63 -1.54 -7.10
N ILE A 119 4.83 -2.28 -6.33
CA ILE A 119 3.40 -2.04 -6.21
C ILE A 119 3.02 -1.93 -4.73
N GLY A 120 2.43 -0.80 -4.39
CA GLY A 120 1.71 -0.55 -3.16
C GLY A 120 0.44 -1.38 -3.10
N LEU A 121 0.33 -2.25 -2.11
CA LEU A 121 -0.75 -3.22 -1.94
C LEU A 121 -1.51 -2.93 -0.64
N GLY A 122 -1.91 -1.68 -0.46
CA GLY A 122 -2.54 -1.21 0.77
C GLY A 122 -3.77 -2.02 1.16
N ASP A 123 -3.82 -2.43 2.41
CA ASP A 123 -4.85 -3.31 2.93
C ASP A 123 -5.48 -2.69 4.16
N ARG A 124 -6.71 -2.22 3.99
CA ARG A 124 -7.52 -1.58 5.06
C ARG A 124 -8.07 -2.59 6.06
N LEU A 125 -8.08 -3.89 5.72
CA LEU A 125 -8.65 -4.95 6.53
C LEU A 125 -7.58 -5.79 7.24
N GLY A 126 -6.34 -5.80 6.75
CA GLY A 126 -5.25 -6.59 7.31
C GLY A 126 -5.31 -8.09 7.02
N ILE A 127 -6.11 -8.50 6.02
CA ILE A 127 -6.34 -9.90 5.63
C ILE A 127 -6.17 -10.16 4.12
N ALA A 128 -5.76 -9.17 3.33
CA ALA A 128 -5.55 -9.29 1.88
C ALA A 128 -4.16 -9.83 1.51
N GLY A 129 -3.17 -9.69 2.40
CA GLY A 129 -1.77 -10.01 2.16
C GLY A 129 -1.52 -11.39 1.51
N PRO A 130 -2.10 -12.49 2.02
CA PRO A 130 -1.95 -13.81 1.38
C PRO A 130 -2.43 -13.83 -0.08
N GLY A 131 -3.58 -13.22 -0.37
CA GLY A 131 -4.13 -13.10 -1.72
C GLY A 131 -3.25 -12.26 -2.64
N HIS A 132 -2.68 -11.16 -2.13
CA HIS A 132 -1.70 -10.36 -2.87
C HIS A 132 -0.47 -11.18 -3.25
N LEU A 133 0.06 -11.97 -2.33
CA LEU A 133 1.25 -12.79 -2.56
C LEU A 133 1.04 -13.90 -3.60
N ARG A 134 -0.19 -14.39 -3.81
CA ARG A 134 -0.51 -15.38 -4.85
C ARG A 134 -0.19 -14.91 -6.26
N ILE A 135 -0.45 -13.63 -6.56
CA ILE A 135 -0.13 -13.05 -7.86
C ILE A 135 1.30 -12.53 -7.89
N ILE A 136 1.77 -11.88 -6.83
CA ILE A 136 3.10 -11.27 -6.80
C ILE A 136 4.19 -12.31 -7.05
N ARG A 137 4.11 -13.49 -6.44
CA ARG A 137 5.08 -14.59 -6.65
C ARG A 137 5.20 -15.05 -8.11
N LYS A 138 4.24 -14.68 -8.97
CA LYS A 138 4.23 -14.99 -10.41
C LYS A 138 4.75 -13.86 -11.27
N THR A 139 5.31 -12.80 -10.68
CA THR A 139 5.79 -11.62 -11.41
C THR A 139 7.13 -11.15 -10.85
N LYS A 140 7.77 -10.20 -11.53
CA LYS A 140 8.95 -9.47 -11.01
C LYS A 140 8.57 -8.24 -10.17
N ALA A 141 7.28 -8.02 -9.90
CA ALA A 141 6.84 -6.87 -9.11
C ALA A 141 7.27 -7.06 -7.65
N ARG A 142 7.84 -6.01 -7.05
CA ARG A 142 8.22 -6.03 -5.64
C ARG A 142 7.08 -5.46 -4.78
N PRO A 143 6.56 -6.23 -3.81
CA PRO A 143 5.34 -5.85 -3.11
C PRO A 143 5.64 -4.94 -1.93
N VAL A 144 5.02 -3.76 -1.90
CA VAL A 144 4.91 -2.97 -0.67
C VAL A 144 3.59 -3.40 0.00
N LEU A 145 3.68 -4.44 0.84
CA LEU A 145 2.51 -5.11 1.44
C LEU A 145 1.90 -4.33 2.60
N ALA A 146 2.75 -3.70 3.41
CA ALA A 146 2.30 -2.86 4.52
C ALA A 146 2.21 -1.43 4.03
N GLN A 147 1.02 -0.97 3.64
CA GLN A 147 0.81 0.41 3.23
C GLN A 147 -0.55 0.90 3.71
N GLN A 148 -0.55 1.96 4.51
CA GLN A 148 -1.75 2.75 4.83
C GLN A 148 -1.36 4.19 5.12
N SER A 149 -2.25 5.11 4.76
CA SER A 149 -2.16 6.50 5.20
C SER A 149 -2.68 6.70 6.61
N ILE A 150 -2.23 7.76 7.30
CA ILE A 150 -2.76 8.17 8.63
C ILE A 150 -4.28 8.33 8.58
N ARG A 151 -4.81 8.90 7.49
CA ARG A 151 -6.26 9.00 7.24
C ARG A 151 -6.94 7.63 7.28
N GLU A 152 -6.37 6.62 6.62
CA GLU A 152 -6.95 5.27 6.61
C GLU A 152 -6.84 4.56 7.97
N LEU A 153 -5.74 4.77 8.71
CA LEU A 153 -5.60 4.26 10.08
C LEU A 153 -6.71 4.81 10.98
N ASN A 154 -6.91 6.13 10.97
CA ASN A 154 -7.95 6.81 11.75
C ASN A 154 -9.35 6.34 11.34
N LEU A 155 -9.63 6.26 10.04
CA LEU A 155 -10.94 5.84 9.54
C LEU A 155 -11.26 4.35 9.77
N THR A 156 -10.25 3.51 10.02
CA THR A 156 -10.44 2.06 10.27
C THR A 156 -10.26 1.66 11.74
N ASN A 157 -9.89 2.61 12.61
CA ASN A 157 -9.44 2.35 13.97
C ASN A 157 -8.34 1.25 14.00
N ARG A 158 -7.32 1.43 13.16
CA ARG A 158 -6.12 0.59 13.09
C ARG A 158 -4.88 1.40 13.37
N THR A 159 -3.78 0.71 13.63
CA THR A 159 -2.46 1.27 13.90
C THR A 159 -1.44 0.81 12.85
N TYR A 160 -0.28 1.46 12.78
CA TYR A 160 0.81 0.97 11.93
C TYR A 160 1.35 -0.40 12.37
N GLU A 161 1.24 -0.75 13.66
CA GLU A 161 1.54 -2.10 14.15
C GLU A 161 0.65 -3.13 13.45
N ASP A 162 -0.67 -2.90 13.43
CA ASP A 162 -1.62 -3.79 12.74
C ASP A 162 -1.27 -3.96 11.25
N VAL A 163 -0.80 -2.90 10.59
CA VAL A 163 -0.46 -2.93 9.17
C VAL A 163 0.80 -3.75 8.91
N LEU A 164 1.86 -3.51 9.70
CA LEU A 164 3.11 -4.24 9.55
C LEU A 164 2.96 -5.71 9.96
N ASP A 165 2.19 -5.99 11.00
CA ASP A 165 1.96 -7.34 11.47
C ASP A 165 1.15 -8.16 10.47
N SER A 166 0.10 -7.59 9.87
CA SER A 166 -0.62 -8.25 8.78
C SER A 166 0.29 -8.65 7.61
N ALA A 167 1.23 -7.78 7.20
CA ALA A 167 2.20 -8.10 6.15
C ALA A 167 3.21 -9.17 6.60
N THR A 168 3.71 -9.07 7.84
CA THR A 168 4.61 -10.05 8.47
C THR A 168 3.99 -11.45 8.48
N TRP A 169 2.74 -11.54 8.94
CA TRP A 169 2.01 -12.80 8.98
C TRP A 169 1.70 -13.33 7.59
N ALA A 170 1.38 -12.47 6.62
CA ALA A 170 1.15 -12.88 5.25
C ALA A 170 2.41 -13.53 4.63
N VAL A 171 3.58 -12.89 4.71
CA VAL A 171 4.81 -13.46 4.13
C VAL A 171 5.26 -14.72 4.85
N PHE A 172 5.07 -14.79 6.17
CA PHE A 172 5.35 -16.00 6.94
C PHE A 172 4.41 -17.15 6.57
N GLN A 173 3.10 -16.89 6.49
CA GLN A 173 2.07 -17.88 6.12
C GLN A 173 2.33 -18.46 4.72
N GLU A 174 2.68 -17.58 3.78
CA GLU A 174 2.80 -17.88 2.36
C GLU A 174 4.19 -18.34 1.92
N GLY A 175 5.14 -18.44 2.86
CA GLY A 175 6.53 -18.80 2.59
C GLY A 175 7.23 -17.87 1.61
N TYR A 176 6.89 -16.57 1.64
CA TYR A 176 7.37 -15.59 0.67
C TYR A 176 8.69 -14.95 1.15
N HIS A 177 9.80 -15.38 0.56
CA HIS A 177 11.15 -15.01 1.02
C HIS A 177 11.85 -13.92 0.17
N LEU A 178 11.17 -13.36 -0.83
CA LEU A 178 11.77 -12.40 -1.77
C LEU A 178 11.81 -10.95 -1.25
N GLY A 179 11.33 -10.71 -0.02
CA GLY A 179 11.28 -9.41 0.62
C GLY A 179 10.03 -8.60 0.26
N PHE A 180 9.54 -7.81 1.22
CA PHE A 180 8.41 -6.90 1.04
C PHE A 180 8.73 -5.51 1.59
N GLY A 181 8.07 -4.47 1.08
CA GLY A 181 8.17 -3.11 1.59
C GLY A 181 7.07 -2.76 2.59
N ALA A 182 7.37 -1.84 3.49
CA ALA A 182 6.40 -1.21 4.39
C ALA A 182 6.45 0.31 4.23
N ASP A 183 5.37 0.91 3.73
CA ASP A 183 5.24 2.33 3.42
C ASP A 183 4.33 3.07 4.42
N GLY A 184 4.94 4.04 5.10
CA GLY A 184 4.20 5.06 5.83
C GLY A 184 3.68 6.07 4.83
N ASP A 185 2.43 5.86 4.39
CA ASP A 185 1.85 6.60 3.26
C ASP A 185 1.30 7.96 3.71
N HIS A 186 1.43 8.98 2.86
CA HIS A 186 0.94 10.35 3.10
C HIS A 186 1.27 10.95 4.50
N LEU A 187 2.52 10.84 4.97
CA LEU A 187 2.94 11.45 6.24
C LEU A 187 3.19 12.96 6.05
N LYS A 188 2.75 13.77 7.01
CA LYS A 188 2.74 15.25 6.90
C LYS A 188 3.56 15.95 7.98
N THR A 189 4.01 15.22 8.98
CA THR A 189 4.76 15.76 10.12
C THR A 189 5.98 14.91 10.46
N ALA A 190 6.99 15.54 11.09
CA ALA A 190 8.15 14.84 11.61
C ALA A 190 7.78 13.73 12.62
N ALA A 191 6.73 13.95 13.42
CA ALA A 191 6.26 12.98 14.41
C ALA A 191 5.68 11.72 13.74
N GLU A 192 4.87 11.88 12.71
CA GLU A 192 4.32 10.75 11.92
C GLU A 192 5.44 9.97 11.21
N VAL A 193 6.41 10.67 10.62
CA VAL A 193 7.60 10.04 9.99
C VAL A 193 8.37 9.24 11.04
N LYS A 194 8.64 9.83 12.20
CA LYS A 194 9.34 9.15 13.29
C LYS A 194 8.58 7.91 13.77
N GLN A 195 7.26 7.99 13.90
CA GLN A 195 6.42 6.87 14.31
C GLN A 195 6.55 5.68 13.33
N ALA A 196 6.49 5.93 12.02
CA ALA A 196 6.67 4.88 11.02
C ALA A 196 8.09 4.29 11.08
N LEU A 197 9.11 5.14 11.19
CA LEU A 197 10.51 4.70 11.21
C LEU A 197 10.87 3.89 12.47
N ASP A 198 10.31 4.26 13.63
CA ASP A 198 10.45 3.53 14.90
C ASP A 198 9.83 2.12 14.82
N LEU A 199 8.78 1.94 14.00
CA LEU A 199 8.16 0.64 13.70
C LEU A 199 8.84 -0.11 12.55
N GLU A 200 10.02 0.32 12.11
CA GLU A 200 10.80 -0.33 11.04
C GLU A 200 10.22 -0.21 9.63
N PHE A 201 9.31 0.73 9.35
CA PHE A 201 8.81 0.97 7.99
C PHE A 201 9.98 1.25 7.03
N SER A 202 10.01 0.58 5.88
CA SER A 202 11.12 0.64 4.93
C SER A 202 10.95 1.69 3.84
N MET A 203 9.78 2.31 3.76
CA MET A 203 9.44 3.38 2.84
C MET A 203 8.68 4.48 3.60
N ILE A 204 8.98 5.73 3.26
CA ILE A 204 8.33 6.92 3.80
C ILE A 204 7.85 7.76 2.62
N THR A 205 6.55 7.99 2.54
CA THR A 205 5.96 8.94 1.60
C THR A 205 5.64 10.23 2.30
N LEU A 206 6.45 11.25 2.01
CA LEU A 206 6.30 12.59 2.56
C LEU A 206 5.31 13.40 1.71
N ASP A 207 4.13 13.64 2.26
CA ASP A 207 3.11 14.48 1.66
C ASP A 207 3.42 15.95 1.92
N CYS A 208 3.71 16.67 0.84
CA CYS A 208 4.06 18.09 0.89
C CYS A 208 2.89 19.01 0.53
N SER A 209 1.69 18.48 0.29
CA SER A 209 0.52 19.24 -0.17
C SER A 209 0.17 20.44 0.72
N GLU A 210 0.32 20.32 2.04
CA GLU A 210 0.06 21.41 2.99
C GLU A 210 1.11 22.53 2.96
N LYS A 211 2.26 22.29 2.31
CA LYS A 211 3.32 23.28 2.12
C LYS A 211 3.26 23.93 0.74
N ILE A 212 2.37 23.47 -0.13
CA ILE A 212 2.16 23.98 -1.48
C ILE A 212 1.14 25.13 -1.44
N ASP A 213 1.52 26.29 -1.98
CA ASP A 213 0.62 27.44 -2.06
C ASP A 213 -0.34 27.34 -3.26
N ASN A 214 -1.47 26.67 -3.03
CA ASN A 214 -2.50 26.49 -4.05
C ASN A 214 -3.14 27.81 -4.54
N ARG A 215 -2.95 28.95 -3.84
CA ARG A 215 -3.51 30.24 -4.25
C ARG A 215 -2.84 30.76 -5.51
N VAL A 216 -1.60 30.36 -5.79
CA VAL A 216 -0.85 30.77 -6.99
C VAL A 216 -1.64 30.45 -8.26
N ALA A 217 -2.38 29.33 -8.27
CA ALA A 217 -3.22 28.89 -9.39
C ALA A 217 -4.28 29.90 -9.83
N THR A 218 -4.71 30.80 -8.95
CA THR A 218 -5.75 31.80 -9.23
C THR A 218 -5.22 33.24 -9.26
N MET A 219 -3.91 33.42 -9.09
CA MET A 219 -3.26 34.74 -9.13
C MET A 219 -3.00 35.20 -10.56
N THR A 220 -3.14 36.50 -10.78
CA THR A 220 -2.68 37.16 -12.01
C THR A 220 -1.15 37.26 -12.03
N LYS A 221 -0.55 37.44 -13.22
CA LYS A 221 0.91 37.65 -13.37
C LYS A 221 1.47 38.78 -12.49
N SER A 222 0.72 39.87 -12.31
CA SER A 222 1.12 40.98 -11.44
C SER A 222 1.11 40.58 -9.95
N GLN A 223 0.10 39.82 -9.52
CA GLN A 223 0.02 39.30 -8.15
C GLN A 223 1.13 38.28 -7.87
N ILE A 224 1.45 37.41 -8.83
CA ILE A 224 2.59 36.48 -8.75
C ILE A 224 3.90 37.25 -8.61
N ALA A 225 4.13 38.26 -9.45
CA ALA A 225 5.33 39.08 -9.34
C ALA A 225 5.44 39.77 -7.97
N ALA A 226 4.35 40.40 -7.49
CA ALA A 226 4.33 41.05 -6.19
C ALA A 226 4.60 40.07 -5.04
N ALA A 227 3.97 38.89 -5.06
CA ALA A 227 4.19 37.85 -4.05
C ALA A 227 5.63 37.32 -4.07
N TYR A 228 6.20 37.13 -5.26
CA TYR A 228 7.59 36.69 -5.41
C TYR A 228 8.56 37.73 -4.85
N TRP A 229 8.38 39.03 -5.16
CA TRP A 229 9.25 40.08 -4.62
C TRP A 229 9.17 40.24 -3.11
N ALA A 230 8.08 39.76 -2.48
CA ALA A 230 7.93 39.70 -1.04
C ALA A 230 8.68 38.51 -0.39
N LEU A 231 9.19 37.57 -1.17
CA LEU A 231 10.06 36.49 -0.67
C LEU A 231 11.44 37.05 -0.24
N PRO A 232 12.13 36.37 0.70
CA PRO A 232 13.48 36.75 1.13
C PRO A 232 14.41 36.98 -0.06
N LYS A 233 15.23 38.03 0.02
CA LYS A 233 16.15 38.39 -1.07
C LYS A 233 17.16 37.28 -1.33
N GLU A 234 17.62 36.63 -0.26
CA GLU A 234 18.63 35.57 -0.28
C GLU A 234 18.14 34.37 -1.10
N LEU A 235 16.87 33.98 -0.94
CA LEU A 235 16.26 32.90 -1.72
C LEU A 235 16.19 33.26 -3.22
N ARG A 236 15.84 34.51 -3.54
CA ARG A 236 15.78 34.97 -4.94
C ARG A 236 17.17 35.06 -5.56
N ASP A 237 18.13 35.64 -4.84
CA ASP A 237 19.53 35.75 -5.27
C ASP A 237 20.18 34.35 -5.47
N GLU A 238 19.73 33.33 -4.73
CA GLU A 238 20.17 31.96 -4.91
C GLU A 238 19.56 31.31 -6.15
N LEU A 239 18.25 31.44 -6.36
CA LEU A 239 17.52 30.70 -7.40
C LEU A 239 17.55 31.38 -8.78
N GLU A 240 17.51 32.70 -8.86
CA GLU A 240 17.50 33.42 -10.15
C GLU A 240 18.74 33.07 -10.99
N PRO A 241 19.98 33.10 -10.48
CA PRO A 241 21.15 32.72 -11.27
C PRO A 241 21.17 31.25 -11.66
N LEU A 242 20.40 30.38 -11.02
CA LEU A 242 20.33 28.96 -11.32
C LEU A 242 19.32 28.67 -12.43
N TYR A 243 18.19 29.36 -12.46
CA TYR A 243 17.04 29.01 -13.29
C TYR A 243 16.54 30.13 -14.23
N LEU A 244 16.65 31.41 -13.87
CA LEU A 244 16.02 32.49 -14.64
C LEU A 244 16.64 32.61 -16.04
N ASP A 245 15.78 32.66 -17.06
CA ASP A 245 16.13 32.76 -18.48
C ASP A 245 17.05 31.64 -18.95
N LYS A 246 16.89 30.45 -18.38
CA LYS A 246 17.65 29.25 -18.74
C LYS A 246 16.75 28.14 -19.26
N GLY A 247 17.30 27.41 -20.24
CA GLY A 247 16.74 26.18 -20.79
C GLY A 247 17.46 24.95 -20.25
N PHE A 248 16.70 23.89 -19.96
CA PHE A 248 17.21 22.60 -19.53
C PHE A 248 16.71 21.51 -20.48
N GLN A 249 17.64 20.77 -21.07
CA GLN A 249 17.31 19.71 -22.03
C GLN A 249 16.92 18.43 -21.30
N VAL A 250 15.68 17.98 -21.48
CA VAL A 250 15.14 16.77 -20.87
C VAL A 250 14.28 16.02 -21.89
N GLY A 251 14.57 14.73 -22.10
CA GLY A 251 13.78 13.90 -23.02
C GLY A 251 13.70 14.42 -24.46
N GLY A 252 14.71 15.17 -24.90
CA GLY A 252 14.74 15.81 -26.23
C GLY A 252 13.89 17.08 -26.37
N GLN A 253 13.38 17.64 -25.26
CA GLN A 253 12.71 18.94 -25.23
C GLN A 253 13.43 19.90 -24.28
N GLU A 254 13.32 21.20 -24.56
CA GLU A 254 13.83 22.24 -23.68
C GLU A 254 12.75 22.69 -22.69
N LEU A 255 13.04 22.57 -21.39
CA LEU A 255 12.27 23.18 -20.32
C LEU A 255 12.85 24.57 -20.04
N PHE A 256 12.14 25.63 -20.42
CA PHE A 256 12.61 27.01 -20.29
C PHE A 256 11.95 27.73 -19.11
N PHE A 257 12.77 28.35 -18.27
CA PHE A 257 12.33 29.05 -17.06
C PHE A 257 12.36 30.55 -17.27
N ASP A 258 11.26 31.09 -17.81
CA ASP A 258 11.06 32.53 -17.87
C ASP A 258 10.73 33.13 -16.48
N SER A 259 10.69 34.46 -16.41
CA SER A 259 10.40 35.16 -15.16
C SER A 259 9.00 34.89 -14.57
N THR A 260 8.02 34.43 -15.33
CA THR A 260 6.70 34.06 -14.79
C THR A 260 6.74 32.65 -14.24
N THR A 261 7.22 31.69 -15.05
CA THR A 261 7.33 30.28 -14.69
C THR A 261 8.16 30.08 -13.44
N LEU A 262 9.34 30.70 -13.36
CA LEU A 262 10.19 30.58 -12.18
C LEU A 262 9.49 31.10 -10.92
N ARG A 263 8.83 32.26 -11.00
CA ARG A 263 8.17 32.87 -9.85
C ARG A 263 7.01 32.03 -9.34
N GLU A 264 6.20 31.50 -10.23
CA GLU A 264 5.11 30.57 -9.89
C GLU A 264 5.66 29.34 -9.17
N ILE A 265 6.66 28.69 -9.75
CA ILE A 265 7.29 27.49 -9.17
C ILE A 265 7.88 27.79 -7.79
N VAL A 266 8.64 28.88 -7.63
CA VAL A 266 9.24 29.23 -6.33
C VAL A 266 8.16 29.49 -5.28
N LEU A 267 7.08 30.21 -5.63
CA LEU A 267 5.97 30.47 -4.72
C LEU A 267 5.24 29.19 -4.30
N ILE A 268 5.09 28.24 -5.24
CA ILE A 268 4.41 26.98 -4.99
C ILE A 268 5.27 26.04 -4.12
N TYR A 269 6.58 25.91 -4.42
CA TYR A 269 7.39 24.78 -3.92
C TYR A 269 8.47 25.14 -2.91
N SER A 270 8.85 26.41 -2.72
CA SER A 270 9.94 26.77 -1.79
C SER A 270 9.73 26.23 -0.36
N LYS A 271 8.53 26.43 0.21
CA LYS A 271 8.18 25.91 1.53
C LYS A 271 8.14 24.37 1.59
N ALA A 272 7.74 23.73 0.50
CA ALA A 272 7.78 22.27 0.40
C ALA A 272 9.24 21.78 0.42
N MET A 273 10.16 22.46 -0.28
CA MET A 273 11.59 22.13 -0.27
C MET A 273 12.22 22.28 1.11
N ASP A 274 11.89 23.35 1.85
CA ASP A 274 12.35 23.52 3.24
C ASP A 274 11.88 22.36 4.13
N PHE A 275 10.62 21.96 3.98
CA PHE A 275 10.04 20.85 4.72
C PHE A 275 10.68 19.51 4.36
N ILE A 276 10.88 19.24 3.07
CA ILE A 276 11.56 18.02 2.59
C ILE A 276 12.98 17.94 3.15
N ARG A 277 13.74 19.03 3.12
CA ARG A 277 15.09 19.12 3.70
C ARG A 277 15.08 18.78 5.19
N HIS A 278 14.19 19.42 5.95
CA HIS A 278 14.05 19.18 7.39
C HIS A 278 13.78 17.70 7.68
N ILE A 279 12.76 17.12 7.03
CA ILE A 279 12.39 15.72 7.26
C ILE A 279 13.52 14.77 6.84
N TYR A 280 14.12 14.99 5.68
CA TYR A 280 15.17 14.11 5.19
C TYR A 280 16.40 14.11 6.10
N PHE A 281 16.94 15.29 6.44
CA PHE A 281 18.19 15.38 7.20
C PHE A 281 18.01 15.17 8.70
N ASP A 282 16.92 15.66 9.28
CA ASP A 282 16.75 15.67 10.74
C ASP A 282 15.96 14.45 11.24
N VAL A 283 15.20 13.79 10.37
CA VAL A 283 14.32 12.66 10.76
C VAL A 283 14.71 11.36 10.06
N VAL A 284 14.82 11.33 8.73
CA VAL A 284 15.04 10.07 7.97
C VAL A 284 16.49 9.63 8.02
N LYS A 285 17.43 10.49 7.60
CA LYS A 285 18.87 10.18 7.49
C LYS A 285 19.53 9.69 8.80
N PRO A 286 19.10 10.12 10.00
CA PRO A 286 19.63 9.57 11.26
C PRO A 286 19.36 8.07 11.48
N TYR A 287 18.36 7.47 10.80
CA TYR A 287 18.15 6.04 10.86
C TYR A 287 19.18 5.34 9.99
N ASN A 288 20.13 4.62 10.61
CA ASN A 288 21.24 3.93 9.94
C ASN A 288 20.79 2.63 9.24
N ARG A 289 19.84 2.73 8.32
CA ARG A 289 19.34 1.65 7.45
C ARG A 289 18.82 2.23 6.13
N GLU A 290 18.71 1.39 5.12
CA GLU A 290 18.10 1.81 3.86
C GLU A 290 16.60 2.10 4.05
N ILE A 291 16.16 3.26 3.54
CA ILE A 291 14.79 3.74 3.56
C ILE A 291 14.48 4.32 2.19
N ASP A 292 13.40 3.86 1.57
CA ASP A 292 12.86 4.45 0.36
C ASP A 292 12.15 5.76 0.74
N PHE A 293 12.76 6.90 0.42
CA PHE A 293 12.18 8.21 0.68
C PHE A 293 11.45 8.74 -0.56
N GLU A 294 10.12 8.73 -0.52
CA GLU A 294 9.26 9.25 -1.58
C GLU A 294 8.80 10.68 -1.26
N VAL A 295 8.85 11.55 -2.28
CA VAL A 295 8.32 12.92 -2.20
C VAL A 295 6.98 12.98 -2.94
N SER A 296 5.91 13.34 -2.22
CA SER A 296 4.56 13.46 -2.78
C SER A 296 4.12 14.91 -2.91
N ILE A 297 3.75 15.28 -4.14
CA ILE A 297 3.19 16.59 -4.50
C ILE A 297 1.93 16.42 -5.39
N ASP A 298 1.22 15.30 -5.22
CA ASP A 298 0.07 14.88 -6.02
C ASP A 298 -1.27 15.48 -5.54
N GLU A 299 -1.41 15.72 -4.23
CA GLU A 299 -2.62 16.32 -3.61
C GLU A 299 -2.65 17.85 -3.73
N THR A 300 -2.44 18.39 -4.93
CA THR A 300 -2.52 19.84 -5.24
C THR A 300 -3.74 20.18 -6.10
N MET A 301 -4.11 21.46 -6.19
CA MET A 301 -5.20 21.86 -7.09
C MET A 301 -4.77 21.80 -8.56
N THR A 302 -3.57 22.26 -8.88
CA THR A 302 -3.04 22.34 -10.25
C THR A 302 -2.12 21.16 -10.55
N PRO A 303 -2.21 20.56 -11.74
CA PRO A 303 -1.22 19.59 -12.21
C PRO A 303 0.21 20.13 -12.08
N THR A 304 1.14 19.25 -11.74
CA THR A 304 2.57 19.55 -11.70
C THR A 304 3.09 19.66 -13.12
N THR A 305 3.53 20.84 -13.55
CA THR A 305 4.13 21.00 -14.89
C THR A 305 5.49 20.28 -14.96
N PRO A 306 5.99 19.93 -16.16
CA PRO A 306 7.34 19.39 -16.31
C PRO A 306 8.43 20.30 -15.72
N GLU A 307 8.30 21.64 -15.85
CA GLU A 307 9.23 22.61 -15.26
C GLU A 307 9.19 22.57 -13.73
N ALA A 308 8.00 22.50 -13.14
CA ALA A 308 7.85 22.36 -11.70
C ALA A 308 8.48 21.05 -11.18
N HIS A 309 8.22 19.93 -11.86
CA HIS A 309 8.83 18.65 -11.53
C HIS A 309 10.37 18.73 -11.65
N TYR A 310 10.89 19.30 -12.75
CA TYR A 310 12.32 19.48 -12.94
C TYR A 310 12.94 20.32 -11.83
N PHE A 311 12.33 21.44 -11.47
CA PHE A 311 12.80 22.32 -10.40
C PHE A 311 12.91 21.57 -9.06
N VAL A 312 11.84 20.88 -8.65
CA VAL A 312 11.84 20.11 -7.39
C VAL A 312 12.94 19.05 -7.44
N ALA A 313 13.06 18.31 -8.53
CA ALA A 313 14.08 17.27 -8.69
C ALA A 313 15.51 17.81 -8.65
N ALA A 314 15.77 18.92 -9.35
CA ALA A 314 17.04 19.62 -9.35
C ALA A 314 17.42 20.12 -7.95
N GLU A 315 16.47 20.71 -7.22
CA GLU A 315 16.71 21.21 -5.87
C GLU A 315 16.94 20.08 -4.86
N LEU A 316 16.23 18.94 -4.99
CA LEU A 316 16.51 17.73 -4.22
C LEU A 316 17.96 17.27 -4.43
N GLN A 317 18.40 17.16 -5.69
CA GLN A 317 19.77 16.76 -6.02
C GLN A 317 20.81 17.77 -5.51
N ARG A 318 20.57 19.07 -5.72
CA ARG A 318 21.46 20.16 -5.30
C ARG A 318 21.66 20.19 -3.78
N HIS A 319 20.63 19.82 -3.02
CA HIS A 319 20.70 19.71 -1.57
C HIS A 319 21.16 18.34 -1.05
N GLY A 320 21.49 17.39 -1.93
CA GLY A 320 21.98 16.06 -1.53
C GLY A 320 20.89 15.16 -0.94
N ILE A 321 19.64 15.36 -1.34
CA ILE A 321 18.49 14.54 -0.93
C ILE A 321 18.31 13.39 -1.92
N VAL A 322 18.27 12.17 -1.38
CA VAL A 322 18.23 10.94 -2.17
C VAL A 322 16.80 10.39 -2.16
N ALA A 323 15.93 10.91 -3.05
CA ALA A 323 14.57 10.40 -3.20
C ALA A 323 14.54 9.04 -3.93
N SER A 324 13.74 8.07 -3.48
CA SER A 324 13.52 6.80 -4.18
C SER A 324 12.49 6.91 -5.30
N SER A 325 11.52 7.80 -5.09
CA SER A 325 10.43 8.08 -6.02
C SER A 325 9.86 9.49 -5.80
N MET A 326 9.13 9.97 -6.80
CA MET A 326 8.36 11.21 -6.72
C MET A 326 6.96 11.00 -7.28
N ALA A 327 5.94 11.47 -6.56
CA ALA A 327 4.54 11.43 -6.97
C ALA A 327 4.07 12.85 -7.37
N PRO A 328 4.14 13.22 -8.67
CA PRO A 328 3.56 14.46 -9.15
C PRO A 328 2.03 14.35 -9.31
N ARG A 329 1.35 15.50 -9.38
CA ARG A 329 -0.04 15.56 -9.85
C ARG A 329 -0.05 15.59 -11.38
N PHE A 330 -0.39 14.48 -12.03
CA PHE A 330 -0.53 14.44 -13.49
C PHE A 330 -1.73 15.27 -13.99
N CYS A 331 -1.75 15.62 -15.27
CA CYS A 331 -2.94 16.19 -15.91
C CYS A 331 -4.15 15.24 -15.83
N GLY A 332 -5.35 15.79 -16.07
CA GLY A 332 -6.60 15.07 -15.89
C GLY A 332 -6.85 14.73 -14.42
N GLU A 333 -7.59 13.66 -14.17
CA GLU A 333 -7.96 13.28 -12.81
C GLU A 333 -7.74 11.79 -12.51
N PHE A 334 -7.12 11.55 -11.36
CA PHE A 334 -6.86 10.23 -10.81
C PHE A 334 -7.78 9.96 -9.62
N GLN A 335 -9.09 10.04 -9.83
CA GLN A 335 -10.06 9.80 -8.77
C GLN A 335 -10.03 8.34 -8.27
N LYS A 336 -10.45 8.13 -7.01
CA LYS A 336 -10.49 6.81 -6.40
C LYS A 336 -11.52 5.90 -7.11
N ALA A 337 -11.25 4.59 -7.15
CA ALA A 337 -12.12 3.50 -7.64
C ALA A 337 -12.45 3.44 -9.14
N ILE A 338 -12.03 4.41 -9.93
CA ILE A 338 -12.39 4.53 -11.36
C ILE A 338 -11.15 4.72 -12.25
N ASP A 339 -11.36 4.59 -13.56
CA ASP A 339 -10.32 4.84 -14.56
C ASP A 339 -10.00 6.35 -14.67
N TYR A 340 -8.93 6.67 -15.38
CA TYR A 340 -8.50 8.05 -15.64
C TYR A 340 -9.58 8.88 -16.35
N ILE A 341 -9.71 10.14 -15.95
CA ILE A 341 -10.59 11.12 -16.60
C ILE A 341 -9.71 12.22 -17.22
N GLY A 342 -9.75 12.36 -18.54
CA GLY A 342 -9.03 13.43 -19.25
C GLY A 342 -8.60 13.04 -20.66
N ASP A 343 -7.81 13.90 -21.30
CA ASP A 343 -7.21 13.61 -22.60
C ASP A 343 -6.00 12.66 -22.42
N ILE A 344 -6.13 11.44 -22.92
CA ILE A 344 -5.07 10.40 -22.87
C ILE A 344 -3.85 10.79 -23.70
N ALA A 345 -4.05 11.49 -24.83
CA ALA A 345 -2.95 11.95 -25.66
C ALA A 345 -2.17 13.07 -24.96
N GLN A 346 -2.85 13.97 -24.26
CA GLN A 346 -2.20 14.96 -23.39
C GLN A 346 -1.41 14.27 -22.27
N PHE A 347 -2.04 13.33 -21.55
CA PHE A 347 -1.37 12.54 -20.52
C PHE A 347 -0.10 11.89 -21.05
N LYS A 348 -0.16 11.21 -22.22
CA LYS A 348 1.02 10.60 -22.82
C LYS A 348 2.15 11.62 -23.08
N ARG A 349 1.83 12.79 -23.64
CA ARG A 349 2.84 13.83 -23.93
C ARG A 349 3.52 14.34 -22.67
N GLU A 350 2.75 14.66 -21.63
CA GLU A 350 3.29 15.17 -20.37
C GLU A 350 4.04 14.08 -19.59
N PHE A 351 3.53 12.86 -19.59
CA PHE A 351 4.14 11.73 -18.89
C PHE A 351 5.51 11.35 -19.46
N ILE A 352 5.72 11.47 -20.79
CA ILE A 352 7.05 11.29 -21.40
C ILE A 352 8.08 12.22 -20.74
N LEU A 353 7.73 13.50 -20.57
CA LEU A 353 8.64 14.47 -19.96
C LEU A 353 8.87 14.16 -18.49
N HIS A 354 7.82 13.86 -17.73
CA HIS A 354 7.98 13.46 -16.32
C HIS A 354 8.85 12.21 -16.15
N SER A 355 8.73 11.22 -17.04
CA SER A 355 9.57 10.02 -17.01
C SER A 355 11.02 10.37 -17.33
N ALA A 356 11.26 11.20 -18.34
CA ALA A 356 12.60 11.65 -18.69
C ALA A 356 13.27 12.45 -17.56
N ILE A 357 12.52 13.27 -16.83
CA ILE A 357 12.99 13.94 -15.61
C ILE A 357 13.39 12.89 -14.57
N ALA A 358 12.52 11.92 -14.28
CA ALA A 358 12.80 10.86 -13.31
C ALA A 358 14.04 10.01 -13.71
N ASP A 359 14.23 9.74 -15.00
CA ASP A 359 15.44 9.10 -15.55
C ASP A 359 16.70 9.92 -15.32
N GLN A 360 16.65 11.22 -15.61
CA GLN A 360 17.79 12.11 -15.44
C GLN A 360 18.24 12.22 -13.97
N PHE A 361 17.29 12.24 -13.03
CA PHE A 361 17.60 12.35 -11.60
C PHE A 361 17.67 10.99 -10.88
N GLY A 362 17.43 9.90 -11.60
CA GLY A 362 17.65 8.53 -11.15
C GLY A 362 16.66 8.01 -10.10
N TYR A 363 15.42 8.50 -10.08
CA TYR A 363 14.34 7.97 -9.23
C TYR A 363 13.18 7.39 -10.06
N ARG A 364 12.18 6.84 -9.38
CA ARG A 364 10.95 6.31 -10.01
C ARG A 364 9.85 7.36 -10.01
N LEU A 365 9.04 7.40 -11.06
CA LEU A 365 7.72 7.98 -10.92
C LEU A 365 6.86 7.11 -10.00
N SER A 366 6.09 7.76 -9.14
CA SER A 366 5.11 7.13 -8.27
C SER A 366 3.70 7.52 -8.68
N ILE A 367 2.86 6.52 -8.94
CA ILE A 367 1.49 6.70 -9.40
C ILE A 367 0.55 6.51 -8.21
N HIS A 368 0.19 7.63 -7.60
CA HIS A 368 -0.82 7.69 -6.56
C HIS A 368 -2.22 7.50 -7.13
N SER A 369 -3.13 6.97 -6.30
CA SER A 369 -4.48 6.57 -6.75
C SER A 369 -4.46 5.67 -7.99
N GLY A 370 -3.40 4.85 -8.12
CA GLY A 370 -3.10 4.09 -9.32
C GLY A 370 -4.14 3.01 -9.62
N SER A 371 -4.80 2.46 -8.59
CA SER A 371 -5.81 1.42 -8.80
C SER A 371 -6.88 1.83 -9.83
N ASP A 372 -7.24 0.87 -10.68
CA ASP A 372 -8.24 0.95 -11.74
C ASP A 372 -7.94 1.89 -12.91
N LYS A 373 -6.75 2.50 -12.99
CA LYS A 373 -6.31 3.38 -14.08
C LYS A 373 -5.91 2.63 -15.37
N PHE A 374 -6.75 1.68 -15.79
CA PHE A 374 -6.44 0.72 -16.84
C PHE A 374 -6.18 1.36 -18.21
N SER A 375 -6.75 2.54 -18.49
CA SER A 375 -6.54 3.26 -19.75
C SER A 375 -5.14 3.86 -19.89
N VAL A 376 -4.51 4.27 -18.78
CA VAL A 376 -3.18 4.92 -18.77
C VAL A 376 -2.05 3.96 -18.38
N TYR A 377 -2.35 2.82 -17.77
CA TYR A 377 -1.35 1.82 -17.40
C TYR A 377 -0.47 1.32 -18.56
N PRO A 378 -0.98 1.06 -19.78
CA PRO A 378 -0.12 0.70 -20.90
C PRO A 378 0.91 1.78 -21.23
N ILE A 379 0.50 3.05 -21.16
CA ILE A 379 1.38 4.21 -21.39
C ILE A 379 2.44 4.29 -20.30
N ILE A 380 2.04 4.14 -19.04
CA ILE A 380 2.94 4.16 -17.87
C ILE A 380 3.99 3.04 -17.98
N GLY A 381 3.55 1.82 -18.25
CA GLY A 381 4.43 0.65 -18.37
C GLY A 381 5.43 0.78 -19.53
N GLU A 382 4.94 1.20 -20.71
CA GLU A 382 5.75 1.41 -21.91
C GLU A 382 6.83 2.48 -21.69
N ILE A 383 6.43 3.67 -21.21
CA ILE A 383 7.33 4.83 -21.10
C ILE A 383 8.37 4.63 -20.00
N THR A 384 7.97 4.07 -18.85
CA THR A 384 8.90 3.89 -17.73
C THR A 384 9.83 2.69 -17.91
N GLY A 385 9.61 1.85 -18.92
CA GLY A 385 10.36 0.61 -19.10
C GLY A 385 10.28 -0.33 -17.89
N GLY A 386 9.22 -0.23 -17.08
CA GLY A 386 9.08 -0.96 -15.83
C GLY A 386 9.88 -0.38 -14.64
N ARG A 387 10.32 0.89 -14.68
CA ARG A 387 10.92 1.59 -13.53
C ARG A 387 9.93 2.55 -12.86
N VAL A 388 8.94 1.98 -12.15
CA VAL A 388 7.79 2.72 -11.62
C VAL A 388 7.33 2.19 -10.25
N HIS A 389 6.79 3.07 -9.41
CA HIS A 389 6.02 2.69 -8.22
C HIS A 389 4.54 2.98 -8.46
N VAL A 390 3.64 2.06 -8.12
CA VAL A 390 2.19 2.22 -8.31
C VAL A 390 1.47 1.90 -7.02
N LYS A 391 0.65 2.82 -6.51
CA LYS A 391 -0.08 2.64 -5.25
C LYS A 391 -1.52 2.20 -5.45
N THR A 392 -1.87 1.06 -4.85
CA THR A 392 -3.25 0.58 -4.72
C THR A 392 -3.58 0.45 -3.23
N ALA A 393 -4.85 0.66 -2.87
CA ALA A 393 -5.31 0.42 -1.51
C ALA A 393 -6.81 0.07 -1.47
N GLY A 394 -7.67 1.07 -1.67
CA GLY A 394 -9.12 0.90 -1.52
C GLY A 394 -9.77 -0.08 -2.52
N THR A 395 -9.14 -0.38 -3.67
CA THR A 395 -9.66 -1.43 -4.55
C THR A 395 -9.61 -2.82 -3.90
N ASN A 396 -8.66 -3.08 -3.00
CA ASN A 396 -8.58 -4.35 -2.26
C ASN A 396 -9.78 -4.54 -1.31
N TRP A 397 -10.28 -3.44 -0.75
CA TRP A 397 -11.55 -3.39 -0.01
C TRP A 397 -12.75 -3.67 -0.92
N LEU A 398 -12.75 -3.10 -2.14
CA LEU A 398 -13.82 -3.36 -3.11
C LEU A 398 -13.86 -4.84 -3.55
N GLU A 399 -12.70 -5.49 -3.69
CA GLU A 399 -12.65 -6.94 -3.97
C GLU A 399 -13.20 -7.78 -2.81
N ALA A 400 -13.04 -7.33 -1.56
CA ALA A 400 -13.65 -7.98 -0.40
C ALA A 400 -15.18 -7.86 -0.48
N LEU A 401 -15.69 -6.67 -0.82
CA LEU A 401 -17.13 -6.45 -1.02
C LEU A 401 -17.70 -7.28 -2.19
N LYS A 402 -16.91 -7.65 -3.21
CA LYS A 402 -17.38 -8.58 -4.26
C LYS A 402 -17.66 -9.97 -3.70
N VAL A 403 -16.84 -10.43 -2.76
CA VAL A 403 -17.08 -11.70 -2.06
C VAL A 403 -18.35 -11.59 -1.22
N ILE A 404 -18.50 -10.50 -0.45
CA ILE A 404 -19.71 -10.26 0.34
C ILE A 404 -20.97 -10.20 -0.55
N ALA A 405 -20.94 -9.47 -1.66
CA ALA A 405 -22.06 -9.42 -2.62
C ALA A 405 -22.46 -10.80 -3.14
N SER A 406 -21.49 -11.69 -3.35
CA SER A 406 -21.72 -13.02 -3.91
C SER A 406 -22.12 -14.07 -2.86
N LYS A 407 -21.63 -13.95 -1.62
CA LYS A 407 -21.76 -14.98 -0.57
C LYS A 407 -22.73 -14.59 0.55
N LYS A 408 -22.92 -13.29 0.77
CA LYS A 408 -23.78 -12.69 1.80
C LYS A 408 -24.55 -11.49 1.21
N PRO A 409 -25.42 -11.72 0.21
CA PRO A 409 -26.08 -10.65 -0.54
C PRO A 409 -26.90 -9.69 0.34
N ALA A 410 -27.57 -10.20 1.38
CA ALA A 410 -28.29 -9.37 2.36
C ALA A 410 -27.35 -8.37 3.06
N LEU A 411 -26.21 -8.85 3.57
CA LEU A 411 -25.20 -7.99 4.20
C LEU A 411 -24.67 -6.93 3.22
N PHE A 412 -24.43 -7.30 1.95
CA PHE A 412 -24.00 -6.34 0.94
C PHE A 412 -25.02 -5.23 0.71
N ARG A 413 -26.32 -5.57 0.65
CA ARG A 413 -27.41 -4.59 0.51
C ARG A 413 -27.42 -3.61 1.68
N GLU A 414 -27.29 -4.12 2.91
CA GLU A 414 -27.24 -3.27 4.10
C GLU A 414 -26.04 -2.33 4.10
N ILE A 415 -24.85 -2.84 3.75
CA ILE A 415 -23.62 -2.03 3.64
C ILE A 415 -23.80 -0.94 2.58
N TYR A 416 -24.32 -1.28 1.40
CA TYR A 416 -24.44 -0.34 0.30
C TYR A 416 -25.52 0.72 0.56
N ALA A 417 -26.65 0.35 1.17
CA ALA A 417 -27.66 1.31 1.62
C ALA A 417 -27.08 2.30 2.65
N PHE A 418 -26.33 1.78 3.63
CA PHE A 418 -25.63 2.62 4.61
C PHE A 418 -24.60 3.54 3.93
N ALA A 419 -23.82 3.02 2.98
CA ALA A 419 -22.85 3.81 2.24
C ALA A 419 -23.50 4.96 1.45
N LEU A 420 -24.67 4.73 0.85
CA LEU A 420 -25.42 5.78 0.15
C LEU A 420 -25.91 6.87 1.12
N GLU A 421 -26.47 6.47 2.27
CA GLU A 421 -26.95 7.39 3.31
C GLU A 421 -25.82 8.30 3.84
N HIS A 422 -24.64 7.72 4.05
CA HIS A 422 -23.50 8.42 4.66
C HIS A 422 -22.46 8.93 3.65
N PHE A 423 -22.78 8.93 2.35
CA PHE A 423 -21.82 9.29 1.31
C PHE A 423 -21.27 10.72 1.47
N ALA A 424 -22.13 11.68 1.81
CA ALA A 424 -21.75 13.08 1.97
C ALA A 424 -20.74 13.31 3.12
N GLU A 425 -20.71 12.44 4.13
CA GLU A 425 -19.72 12.51 5.20
C GLU A 425 -18.34 12.08 4.70
N ALA A 426 -18.30 11.08 3.82
CA ALA A 426 -17.05 10.53 3.28
C ALA A 426 -16.38 11.47 2.25
N THR A 427 -17.14 12.31 1.54
CA THR A 427 -16.59 13.26 0.54
C THR A 427 -15.75 14.38 1.16
N VAL A 428 -15.88 14.63 2.47
CA VAL A 428 -14.99 15.54 3.22
C VAL A 428 -13.53 15.06 3.14
N TYR A 429 -13.33 13.74 3.10
CA TYR A 429 -12.00 13.13 3.11
C TYR A 429 -11.47 12.80 1.73
N TYR A 430 -12.30 12.73 0.70
CA TYR A 430 -11.92 12.27 -0.64
C TYR A 430 -12.56 13.12 -1.73
N HIS A 431 -11.73 13.60 -2.65
CA HIS A 431 -12.22 14.24 -3.86
C HIS A 431 -12.73 13.20 -4.87
N VAL A 432 -14.04 13.23 -5.14
CA VAL A 432 -14.72 12.41 -6.15
C VAL A 432 -15.85 13.24 -6.80
N THR A 433 -16.18 12.93 -8.05
CA THR A 433 -17.29 13.58 -8.79
C THR A 433 -18.46 12.62 -9.00
N THR A 434 -18.73 11.79 -8.00
CA THR A 434 -19.77 10.74 -8.02
C THR A 434 -21.16 11.34 -8.22
N ASP A 435 -21.94 10.74 -9.12
CA ASP A 435 -23.34 11.07 -9.35
C ASP A 435 -24.24 10.00 -8.70
N LEU A 436 -24.82 10.34 -7.53
CA LEU A 436 -25.71 9.43 -6.80
C LEU A 436 -26.97 9.06 -7.60
N GLY A 437 -27.39 9.88 -8.56
CA GLY A 437 -28.51 9.55 -9.45
C GLY A 437 -28.21 8.44 -10.45
N LYS A 438 -26.92 8.13 -10.67
CA LYS A 438 -26.45 7.04 -11.55
C LYS A 438 -26.00 5.81 -10.76
N ALA A 439 -25.89 5.91 -9.44
CA ALA A 439 -25.55 4.78 -8.59
C ALA A 439 -26.64 3.69 -8.72
N PRO A 440 -26.28 2.40 -8.94
CA PRO A 440 -27.28 1.36 -9.12
C PRO A 440 -28.15 1.20 -7.88
N ASP A 441 -29.44 0.94 -8.07
CA ASP A 441 -30.35 0.60 -6.97
C ASP A 441 -30.23 -0.89 -6.64
N ALA A 442 -29.51 -1.20 -5.56
CA ALA A 442 -29.36 -2.58 -5.14
C ALA A 442 -30.70 -3.22 -4.78
N THR A 443 -31.70 -2.49 -4.29
CA THR A 443 -32.96 -3.06 -3.76
C THR A 443 -33.76 -3.85 -4.80
N VAL A 444 -33.65 -3.45 -6.07
CA VAL A 444 -34.35 -4.10 -7.20
C VAL A 444 -33.46 -5.07 -7.99
N MET A 445 -32.15 -5.09 -7.75
CA MET A 445 -31.23 -6.01 -8.41
C MET A 445 -31.37 -7.43 -7.87
N PRO A 446 -31.31 -8.49 -8.71
CA PRO A 446 -31.23 -9.86 -8.21
C PRO A 446 -29.87 -10.10 -7.53
N ASP A 447 -29.81 -11.01 -6.55
CA ASP A 447 -28.60 -11.30 -5.78
C ASP A 447 -27.39 -11.66 -6.66
N THR A 448 -27.61 -12.40 -7.74
CA THR A 448 -26.56 -12.78 -8.71
C THR A 448 -25.89 -11.59 -9.40
N ASP A 449 -26.57 -10.44 -9.41
CA ASP A 449 -26.12 -9.23 -10.08
C ASP A 449 -25.56 -8.18 -9.12
N LEU A 450 -25.64 -8.35 -7.80
CA LEU A 450 -25.19 -7.33 -6.83
C LEU A 450 -23.72 -6.93 -7.03
N LYS A 451 -22.86 -7.85 -7.46
CA LYS A 451 -21.46 -7.54 -7.81
C LYS A 451 -21.30 -6.52 -8.94
N LYS A 452 -22.33 -6.28 -9.77
CA LYS A 452 -22.33 -5.26 -10.83
C LYS A 452 -22.34 -3.84 -10.25
N VAL A 453 -22.78 -3.63 -9.01
CA VAL A 453 -22.60 -2.36 -8.28
C VAL A 453 -21.11 -2.01 -8.22
N LEU A 454 -20.27 -2.99 -7.96
CA LEU A 454 -18.81 -2.86 -7.92
C LEU A 454 -18.15 -2.83 -9.30
N GLN A 455 -18.93 -2.74 -10.39
CA GLN A 455 -18.43 -2.55 -11.76
C GLN A 455 -18.88 -1.20 -12.34
N GLN A 456 -19.86 -0.56 -11.71
CA GLN A 456 -20.37 0.75 -12.11
C GLN A 456 -19.60 1.84 -11.33
N ALA A 457 -19.22 2.92 -12.02
CA ALA A 457 -18.31 3.94 -11.50
C ALA A 457 -18.82 4.57 -10.19
N ASP A 458 -20.06 5.04 -10.17
CA ASP A 458 -20.64 5.76 -9.04
C ASP A 458 -20.83 4.84 -7.82
N GLY A 459 -21.40 3.65 -8.02
CA GLY A 459 -21.56 2.63 -6.98
C GLY A 459 -20.21 2.17 -6.39
N ARG A 460 -19.18 2.03 -7.24
CA ARG A 460 -17.80 1.76 -6.79
C ARG A 460 -17.26 2.90 -5.94
N GLN A 461 -17.42 4.16 -6.35
CA GLN A 461 -16.93 5.31 -5.58
C GLN A 461 -17.63 5.44 -4.23
N VAL A 462 -18.96 5.27 -4.19
CA VAL A 462 -19.74 5.23 -2.94
C VAL A 462 -19.14 4.24 -1.96
N LEU A 463 -18.94 2.99 -2.38
CA LEU A 463 -18.39 1.94 -1.51
C LEU A 463 -16.91 2.15 -1.19
N HIS A 464 -16.14 2.78 -2.07
CA HIS A 464 -14.70 2.96 -1.89
C HIS A 464 -14.38 3.96 -0.78
N ILE A 465 -15.09 5.09 -0.74
CA ILE A 465 -14.76 6.18 0.20
C ILE A 465 -15.46 6.03 1.56
N THR A 466 -16.55 5.26 1.63
CA THR A 466 -17.33 5.03 2.87
C THR A 466 -16.81 3.87 3.73
N TYR A 467 -15.73 3.20 3.31
CA TYR A 467 -15.14 2.05 4.02
C TYR A 467 -14.94 2.30 5.53
N GLY A 468 -14.47 3.48 5.92
CA GLY A 468 -14.23 3.81 7.32
C GLY A 468 -15.53 3.81 8.11
N LEU A 469 -16.52 4.56 7.62
CA LEU A 469 -17.86 4.63 8.21
C LEU A 469 -18.49 3.24 8.33
N VAL A 470 -18.37 2.39 7.31
CA VAL A 470 -18.87 1.01 7.34
C VAL A 470 -18.14 0.17 8.41
N LEU A 471 -16.81 0.26 8.48
CA LEU A 471 -15.99 -0.55 9.38
C LEU A 471 -16.06 -0.09 10.84
N THR A 472 -16.43 1.17 11.10
CA THR A 472 -16.53 1.74 12.45
C THR A 472 -17.97 1.94 12.93
N ALA A 473 -18.97 1.76 12.08
CA ALA A 473 -20.38 1.83 12.47
C ALA A 473 -20.68 0.92 13.66
N LYS A 474 -21.38 1.47 14.66
CA LYS A 474 -21.74 0.79 15.91
C LYS A 474 -23.26 0.67 16.06
N ASN A 475 -23.71 -0.42 16.66
CA ASN A 475 -25.05 -0.56 17.19
C ASN A 475 -25.19 0.19 18.54
N PRO A 476 -26.41 0.44 19.05
CA PRO A 476 -26.61 1.10 20.35
C PRO A 476 -25.93 0.41 21.54
N ASP A 477 -25.66 -0.91 21.44
CA ASP A 477 -24.97 -1.70 22.47
C ASP A 477 -23.42 -1.63 22.38
N GLY A 478 -22.88 -0.86 21.42
CA GLY A 478 -21.44 -0.71 21.21
C GLY A 478 -20.78 -1.80 20.36
N SER A 479 -21.51 -2.84 19.95
CA SER A 479 -21.04 -3.83 18.97
C SER A 479 -20.87 -3.21 17.58
N TYR A 480 -19.95 -3.73 16.78
CA TYR A 480 -19.82 -3.24 15.40
C TYR A 480 -21.00 -3.71 14.55
N ARG A 481 -21.62 -2.77 13.82
CA ARG A 481 -22.77 -3.05 12.97
C ARG A 481 -22.44 -4.00 11.82
N PHE A 482 -21.31 -3.76 11.14
CA PHE A 482 -20.91 -4.53 9.95
C PHE A 482 -19.58 -5.27 10.12
N ARG A 483 -18.62 -4.68 10.82
CA ARG A 483 -17.22 -5.14 10.88
C ARG A 483 -17.11 -6.63 11.16
N ASP A 484 -17.63 -7.10 12.30
CA ASP A 484 -17.43 -8.48 12.75
C ASP A 484 -18.03 -9.49 11.77
N THR A 485 -19.20 -9.17 11.19
CA THR A 485 -19.84 -10.01 10.17
C THR A 485 -19.07 -10.02 8.85
N ILE A 486 -18.48 -8.88 8.44
CA ILE A 486 -17.61 -8.80 7.27
C ILE A 486 -16.37 -9.68 7.48
N TYR A 487 -15.65 -9.51 8.59
CA TYR A 487 -14.45 -10.30 8.88
C TYR A 487 -14.78 -11.79 8.96
N LYS A 488 -15.87 -12.17 9.62
CA LYS A 488 -16.32 -13.57 9.70
C LYS A 488 -16.66 -14.14 8.32
N ALA A 489 -17.32 -13.38 7.46
CA ALA A 489 -17.65 -13.83 6.11
C ALA A 489 -16.38 -14.02 5.25
N LEU A 490 -15.43 -13.09 5.33
CA LEU A 490 -14.15 -13.18 4.60
C LEU A 490 -13.23 -14.25 5.17
N ASP A 491 -13.30 -14.55 6.47
CA ASP A 491 -12.56 -15.64 7.11
C ASP A 491 -13.05 -17.01 6.61
N VAL A 492 -14.36 -17.18 6.44
CA VAL A 492 -14.95 -18.40 5.84
C VAL A 492 -14.63 -18.49 4.36
N GLU A 493 -14.65 -17.36 3.66
CA GLU A 493 -14.46 -17.25 2.21
C GLU A 493 -13.04 -16.80 1.84
N GLU A 494 -12.05 -17.19 2.65
CA GLU A 494 -10.64 -16.76 2.56
C GLU A 494 -10.06 -17.02 1.16
N GLU A 495 -10.30 -18.22 0.62
CA GLU A 495 -9.89 -18.61 -0.74
C GLU A 495 -10.56 -17.76 -1.82
N ALA A 496 -11.87 -17.53 -1.69
CA ALA A 496 -12.61 -16.73 -2.66
C ALA A 496 -12.12 -15.27 -2.67
N TYR A 497 -11.73 -14.72 -1.51
CA TYR A 497 -11.14 -13.38 -1.44
C TYR A 497 -9.74 -13.34 -2.03
N ALA A 498 -8.91 -14.35 -1.74
CA ALA A 498 -7.59 -14.46 -2.36
C ALA A 498 -7.67 -14.55 -3.89
N ASP A 499 -8.68 -15.24 -4.43
CA ASP A 499 -8.92 -15.36 -5.87
C ASP A 499 -9.40 -14.05 -6.51
N THR A 500 -10.27 -13.28 -5.85
CA THR A 500 -10.68 -11.96 -6.39
C THR A 500 -9.50 -10.99 -6.42
N LEU A 501 -8.67 -10.97 -5.37
CA LEU A 501 -7.43 -10.20 -5.32
C LEU A 501 -6.46 -10.63 -6.43
N PHE A 502 -6.25 -11.94 -6.59
CA PHE A 502 -5.38 -12.48 -7.64
C PHE A 502 -5.79 -11.95 -9.01
N LEU A 503 -7.05 -12.13 -9.40
CA LEU A 503 -7.55 -11.72 -10.73
C LEU A 503 -7.48 -10.20 -10.92
N HIS A 504 -7.84 -9.44 -9.88
CA HIS A 504 -7.90 -7.99 -9.98
C HIS A 504 -6.52 -7.35 -10.06
N ILE A 505 -5.59 -7.75 -9.19
CA ILE A 505 -4.21 -7.24 -9.21
C ILE A 505 -3.44 -7.78 -10.42
N GLN A 506 -3.70 -9.01 -10.87
CA GLN A 506 -3.15 -9.51 -12.14
C GLN A 506 -3.49 -8.58 -13.30
N LYS A 507 -4.74 -8.11 -13.39
CA LYS A 507 -5.15 -7.17 -14.45
C LYS A 507 -4.32 -5.88 -14.40
N HIS A 508 -4.00 -5.37 -13.22
CA HIS A 508 -3.15 -4.17 -13.05
C HIS A 508 -1.74 -4.43 -13.59
N LEU A 509 -1.10 -5.52 -13.14
CA LEU A 509 0.27 -5.87 -13.52
C LEU A 509 0.37 -6.14 -15.04
N LEU A 510 -0.57 -6.88 -15.62
CA LEU A 510 -0.62 -7.13 -17.06
C LEU A 510 -0.80 -5.84 -17.86
N LYS A 511 -1.64 -4.91 -17.39
CA LYS A 511 -1.85 -3.61 -18.06
C LYS A 511 -0.65 -2.69 -17.96
N LEU A 512 0.18 -2.84 -16.92
CA LEU A 512 1.50 -2.20 -16.81
C LEU A 512 2.57 -2.88 -17.68
N GLY A 513 2.22 -3.90 -18.47
CA GLY A 513 3.15 -4.60 -19.35
C GLY A 513 4.00 -5.66 -18.64
N MET A 514 3.64 -6.07 -17.42
CA MET A 514 4.38 -7.10 -16.71
C MET A 514 4.02 -8.51 -17.20
N GLU A 515 5.04 -9.36 -17.30
CA GLU A 515 4.85 -10.79 -17.50
C GLU A 515 4.35 -11.47 -16.23
N VAL A 516 3.41 -12.40 -16.40
CA VAL A 516 2.93 -13.28 -15.34
C VAL A 516 3.37 -14.71 -15.68
N PHE A 517 4.32 -15.23 -14.92
CA PHE A 517 4.85 -16.57 -15.10
C PHE A 517 3.79 -17.62 -14.75
N ARG A 518 3.70 -18.66 -15.58
CA ARG A 518 2.94 -19.86 -15.21
C ARG A 518 3.75 -20.61 -14.14
N ALA A 519 3.06 -21.09 -13.12
CA ALA A 519 3.64 -21.88 -12.04
C ALA A 519 4.06 -23.27 -12.55
#